data_AF-A0A3A1YV74-F1
#
_entry.id   AF-A0A3A1YV74-F1
#
_cell.length_a   1.000
_cell.length_b   1.000
_cell.length_c   1.000
_cell.angle_alpha   90.00
_cell.angle_beta   90.00
_cell.angle_gamma   90.00
#
_symmetry.space_group_name_H-M   'P 1'
#
loop_
_entity.id
_entity.type
_entity.pdbx_description
1 polymer ?
#
loop_
_entity_poly.entity_id
_entity_poly.type
_entity_poly.pdbx_seq_one_letter_code
_entity_poly.pdbx_strand_id
1 'polypeptide(L)' 'MAVVAGCSSGGPTFSGERAMGPGSVVGSPECQRNPRSCIYEGRYESDERAYAEYEAARLNQMELERLRRGGRW' A
#
# COMPACT_ATOMS: atom_id res chain seq x y z
N MET A 1 34.50 23.06 -4.12
CA MET A 1 33.31 22.82 -4.97
C MET A 1 32.58 21.62 -4.39
N ALA A 2 31.35 21.80 -3.92
CA ALA A 2 30.53 20.73 -3.34
C ALA A 2 29.60 20.21 -4.43
N VAL A 3 29.66 18.90 -4.72
CA VAL A 3 28.69 18.24 -5.59
C VAL A 3 27.52 17.76 -4.73
N VAL A 4 26.36 18.39 -4.92
CA VAL A 4 25.09 17.89 -4.35
C VAL A 4 24.70 16.68 -5.20
N ALA A 5 24.86 15.48 -4.66
CA ALA A 5 24.43 14.25 -5.33
C ALA A 5 22.90 14.17 -5.27
N GLY A 6 22.25 14.41 -6.40
CA GLY A 6 20.82 14.19 -6.60
C GLY A 6 20.49 12.69 -6.56
N CYS A 7 19.38 12.35 -5.92
CA CYS A 7 18.87 10.98 -5.87
C CYS A 7 18.26 10.65 -7.25
N SER A 8 19.05 9.99 -8.08
CA SER A 8 18.58 9.30 -9.28
C SER A 8 17.64 8.16 -8.86
N SER A 9 16.41 8.20 -9.35
CA SER A 9 15.46 7.09 -9.28
C SER A 9 16.04 5.87 -10.00
N GLY A 10 16.62 4.94 -9.23
CA GLY A 10 17.15 3.69 -9.76
C GLY A 10 18.14 3.00 -8.82
N GLY A 11 17.63 2.23 -7.85
CA GLY A 11 18.44 1.36 -7.01
C GLY A 11 17.62 0.68 -5.90
N PRO A 12 17.82 -0.62 -5.63
CA PRO A 12 16.86 -1.48 -4.94
C PRO A 12 16.90 -1.25 -3.44
N THR A 13 15.80 -0.74 -2.88
CA THR A 13 15.63 -0.61 -1.43
C THR A 13 14.20 -0.97 -1.08
N PHE A 14 14.07 -1.95 -0.18
CA PHE A 14 12.82 -2.46 0.37
C PHE A 14 11.97 -1.28 0.88
N SER A 15 11.02 -0.87 0.04
CA SER A 15 10.06 0.17 0.31
C SER A 15 8.72 -0.53 0.25
N GLY A 16 7.87 -0.35 1.26
CA GLY A 16 6.49 -0.80 1.23
C GLY A 16 5.79 -0.13 0.06
N GLU A 17 5.94 -0.72 -1.12
CA GLU A 17 5.32 -0.34 -2.36
C GLU A 17 3.85 -0.67 -2.15
N ARG A 18 3.07 0.32 -1.66
CA ARG A 18 1.66 0.32 -2.00
C ARG A 18 1.67 0.37 -3.52
N ALA A 19 1.42 -0.77 -4.13
CA ALA A 19 1.19 -0.91 -5.55
C ALA A 19 -0.01 -0.03 -5.91
N MET A 20 0.24 1.28 -6.07
CA MET A 20 -0.73 2.19 -6.65
C MET A 20 -0.65 1.93 -8.14
N GLY A 21 -1.55 1.05 -8.62
CA GLY A 21 -1.71 0.74 -10.03
C GLY A 21 -1.91 2.00 -10.88
N PRO A 22 -1.91 1.87 -12.22
CA PRO A 22 -2.04 2.98 -13.14
C PRO A 22 -3.44 3.58 -13.02
N GLY A 23 -3.55 4.56 -12.13
CA GLY A 23 -4.79 5.16 -11.67
C GLY A 23 -4.58 5.88 -10.34
N SER A 24 -3.38 6.45 -10.11
CA SER A 24 -3.08 7.27 -8.95
C SER A 24 -4.02 8.47 -8.99
N VAL A 25 -5.19 8.30 -8.35
CA VAL A 25 -6.15 9.36 -8.15
C VAL A 25 -5.37 10.40 -7.37
N VAL A 26 -5.06 11.52 -8.02
CA VAL A 26 -4.58 12.70 -7.31
C VAL A 26 -5.71 13.01 -6.34
N GLY A 27 -5.56 12.55 -5.09
CA GLY A 27 -6.54 12.80 -4.05
C GLY A 27 -6.78 14.30 -4.01
N SER A 28 -8.03 14.71 -3.75
CA SER A 28 -8.36 16.14 -3.78
C SER A 28 -7.36 16.91 -2.90
N PRO A 29 -7.03 18.17 -3.26
CA PRO A 29 -6.02 18.94 -2.54
C PRO A 29 -6.33 19.07 -1.04
N GLU A 30 -7.59 18.92 -0.66
CA GLU A 30 -8.06 18.85 0.73
C GLU A 30 -7.56 17.58 1.44
N CYS A 31 -7.65 16.40 0.81
CA CYS A 31 -7.13 15.13 1.34
C CYS A 31 -5.60 15.14 1.49
N GLN A 32 -4.89 15.85 0.61
CA GLN A 32 -3.44 15.98 0.68
C GLN A 32 -3.01 16.85 1.86
N ARG A 33 -3.75 17.94 2.13
CA ARG A 33 -3.48 18.85 3.25
C ARG A 33 -3.93 18.27 4.59
N ASN A 34 -5.05 17.56 4.62
CA ASN A 34 -5.56 16.91 5.81
C ASN A 34 -6.13 15.52 5.44
N PRO A 35 -5.34 14.43 5.60
CA PRO A 35 -5.79 13.08 5.27
C PRO A 35 -7.07 12.67 5.98
N ARG A 36 -7.26 13.14 7.23
CA ARG A 36 -8.45 12.85 8.03
C ARG A 36 -9.73 13.41 7.44
N SER A 37 -9.65 14.44 6.59
CA SER A 37 -10.83 15.01 5.92
C SER A 37 -11.47 14.05 4.90
N CYS A 38 -10.72 13.02 4.46
CA CYS A 38 -11.18 12.08 3.43
C CYS A 38 -11.20 10.62 3.90
N ILE A 39 -10.75 10.37 5.13
CA ILE A 39 -10.87 9.03 5.74
C ILE A 39 -12.31 8.88 6.24
N TYR A 40 -13.03 7.93 5.66
CA TYR A 40 -14.34 7.54 6.16
C TYR A 40 -14.17 6.65 7.40
N GLU A 41 -14.47 7.19 8.58
CA GLU A 41 -14.43 6.49 9.87
C GLU A 41 -15.81 5.91 10.25
N GLY A 42 -16.50 5.31 9.27
CA GLY A 42 -17.81 4.68 9.47
C GLY A 42 -17.72 3.25 10.03
N ARG A 43 -18.86 2.73 10.51
CA ARG A 43 -18.99 1.29 10.77
C ARG A 43 -18.91 0.51 9.45
N TYR A 44 -18.44 -0.72 9.49
CA TYR A 44 -18.59 -1.67 8.39
C TYR A 44 -20.06 -1.78 7.99
N GLU A 45 -20.31 -1.94 6.69
CA GLU A 45 -21.62 -2.35 6.20
C GLU A 45 -21.94 -3.77 6.69
N SER A 46 -23.22 -4.14 6.63
CA SER A 46 -23.64 -5.51 6.94
C SER A 46 -22.84 -6.51 6.09
N ASP A 47 -22.29 -7.53 6.72
CA ASP A 47 -21.46 -8.60 6.13
C ASP A 47 -20.09 -8.16 5.56
N GLU A 48 -19.82 -6.86 5.46
CA GLU A 48 -18.53 -6.35 4.97
C GLU A 48 -17.38 -6.80 5.87
N ARG A 49 -17.59 -6.77 7.19
CA ARG A 49 -16.58 -7.23 8.15
C ARG A 49 -16.18 -8.69 7.90
N ALA A 50 -17.16 -9.58 7.72
CA ALA A 50 -16.91 -11.00 7.51
C ALA A 50 -16.19 -11.23 6.17
N TYR A 51 -16.61 -10.50 5.12
CA TYR A 51 -15.94 -10.54 3.82
C TYR A 51 -14.50 -10.02 3.89
N ALA A 52 -14.26 -8.89 4.58
CA ALA A 52 -12.94 -8.31 4.74
C ALA A 52 -11.98 -9.25 5.49
N GLU A 53 -12.45 -9.88 6.57
CA GLU A 53 -11.67 -10.86 7.33
C GLU A 53 -11.36 -12.12 6.49
N TYR A 54 -12.34 -12.65 5.74
CA TYR A 54 -12.15 -13.78 4.83
C TYR A 54 -11.11 -13.46 3.74
N GLU A 55 -11.26 -12.31 3.08
CA GLU A 55 -10.39 -11.92 1.97
C GLU A 55 -8.97 -11.64 2.47
N ALA A 56 -8.81 -11.01 3.63
CA ALA A 56 -7.51 -10.84 4.28
C ALA A 56 -6.82 -12.19 4.55
N ALA A 57 -7.55 -13.20 5.04
CA ALA A 57 -7.01 -14.52 5.26
C ALA A 57 -6.53 -15.17 3.94
N ARG A 58 -7.32 -15.05 2.87
CA ARG A 58 -6.98 -15.56 1.54
C ARG A 58 -5.71 -14.91 0.98
N LEU A 59 -5.60 -13.58 1.07
CA LEU A 59 -4.43 -12.82 0.61
C LEU A 59 -3.17 -13.18 1.40
N ASN A 60 -3.27 -13.32 2.73
CA ASN A 60 -2.15 -13.70 3.59
C ASN A 60 -1.61 -15.09 3.25
N GLN A 61 -2.48 -16.04 2.92
CA GLN A 61 -2.06 -17.37 2.47
C GLN A 61 -1.29 -17.31 1.15
N MET A 62 -1.79 -16.54 0.17
CA MET A 62 -1.11 -16.36 -1.11
C MET A 62 0.26 -15.70 -0.95
N GLU A 63 0.38 -14.68 -0.10
CA GLU A 63 1.66 -14.02 0.17
C GLU A 63 2.61 -14.96 0.91
N LEU A 64 2.12 -15.74 1.87
CA LEU A 64 2.91 -16.77 2.55
C LEU A 64 3.49 -17.77 1.55
N GLU A 65 2.71 -18.21 0.57
CA GLU A 65 3.22 -19.07 -0.50
C GLU A 65 4.26 -18.36 -1.39
N ARG A 66 4.05 -17.08 -1.71
CA ARG A 66 5.03 -16.28 -2.46
C ARG A 66 6.37 -16.22 -1.72
N LEU A 67 6.33 -15.97 -0.41
CA LEU A 67 7.52 -15.94 0.45
C LEU A 67 8.20 -17.32 0.54
N ARG A 68 7.42 -18.40 0.62
CA ARG A 68 7.96 -19.78 0.59
C ARG A 68 8.66 -20.08 -0.74
N ARG A 69 8.10 -19.65 -1.87
CA ARG A 69 8.70 -19.86 -3.21
C ARG A 69 9.94 -19.00 -3.46
N GLY A 70 9.97 -17.78 -2.91
CA GLY A 70 11.10 -16.85 -3.04
C GLY A 70 12.19 -17.01 -1.99
N GLY A 71 12.01 -17.89 -1.01
CA GLY A 71 12.89 -18.08 0.14
C GLY A 71 14.25 -18.67 -0.22
N ARG A 72 15.18 -17.82 -0.64
CA ARG A 72 16.55 -17.89 -0.15
C ARG A 72 16.66 -16.89 0.99
N TRP A 73 16.62 -17.39 2.21
CA TRP A 73 17.09 -16.70 3.40
C TRP A 73 18.52 -17.12 3.66
#